data_AF-A0A534P2R1-F1
#
_entry.id   AF-A0A534P2R1-F1
#
_cell.length_a   1.000
_cell.length_b   1.000
_cell.length_c   1.000
_cell.angle_alpha   90.00
_cell.angle_beta   90.00
_cell.angle_gamma   90.00
#
_symmetry.space_group_name_H-M   'P 1'
#
loop_
_entity.id
_entity.type
_entity.pdbx_description
1 polymer ?
#
loop_
_entity_poly.entity_id
_entity_poly.type
_entity_poly.pdbx_seq_one_letter_code
_entity_poly.pdbx_strand_id
1 'polypeptide(L)' 'LAQVSDTGALESVVDAVLARNPSEVEKYKSGKKNLLGFFVGQAMRDLKGKGNPGVLNGLFKKKLGD' A
#
# COMPACT_ATOMS: atom_id res chain seq x y z
N LEU A 1 18.47 8.32 16.58
CA LEU A 1 17.00 8.23 16.49
C LEU A 1 16.68 6.98 15.69
N ALA A 2 16.20 5.94 16.36
CA ALA A 2 15.84 4.67 15.73
C ALA A 2 14.79 4.95 14.67
N GLN A 3 15.19 4.79 13.42
CA GLN A 3 14.28 4.80 12.29
C GLN A 3 13.37 3.60 12.51
N VAL A 4 12.20 3.84 13.12
CA VAL A 4 11.14 2.84 13.22
C VAL A 4 10.54 2.71 11.82
N SER A 5 11.37 2.18 10.92
CA SER A 5 10.96 1.50 9.70
C SER A 5 10.39 0.16 10.15
N ASP A 6 9.25 0.22 10.86
CA ASP A 6 8.50 -0.98 11.20
C ASP A 6 7.80 -1.42 9.91
N THR A 7 8.60 -2.01 9.03
CA THR A 7 8.14 -2.53 7.75
C THR A 7 6.99 -3.50 7.97
N GLY A 8 6.96 -4.21 9.10
CA GLY A 8 5.84 -5.05 9.51
C GLY A 8 4.53 -4.29 9.73
N ALA A 9 4.57 -3.11 10.36
CA ALA A 9 3.38 -2.26 10.49
C ALA A 9 2.89 -1.73 9.13
N LEU A 10 3.82 -1.35 8.25
CA LEU A 10 3.48 -0.90 6.89
C LEU A 10 2.90 -2.05 6.06
N GLU A 11 3.48 -3.25 6.13
CA GLU A 11 2.96 -4.45 5.46
C GLU A 11 1.56 -4.81 5.95
N SER A 12 1.32 -4.74 7.26
CA SER A 12 0.00 -4.99 7.84
C SER A 12 -1.05 -4.00 7.31
N VAL A 13 -0.70 -2.72 7.18
CA VAL A 13 -1.60 -1.71 6.60
C VAL A 13 -1.83 -1.98 5.11
N VAL A 14 -0.78 -2.33 4.36
CA VAL A 14 -0.87 -2.68 2.94
C VAL A 14 -1.82 -3.87 2.73
N ASP A 15 -1.64 -4.95 3.49
CA ASP A 15 -2.54 -6.11 3.45
C ASP A 15 -3.97 -5.72 3.80
N ALA A 16 -4.18 -4.90 4.84
CA ALA A 16 -5.50 -4.43 5.23
C ALA A 16 -6.16 -3.55 4.16
N VAL A 17 -5.40 -2.69 3.47
CA VAL A 17 -5.89 -1.87 2.36
C VAL A 17 -6.27 -2.75 1.17
N LEU A 18 -5.43 -3.72 0.80
CA LEU A 18 -5.74 -4.65 -0.29
C LEU A 18 -6.98 -5.50 0.02
N ALA A 19 -7.08 -6.02 1.25
CA ALA A 19 -8.22 -6.81 1.71
C ALA A 19 -9.54 -6.01 1.76
N ARG A 20 -9.48 -4.71 2.06
CA ARG A 20 -10.65 -3.82 2.05
C ARG A 20 -11.09 -3.39 0.65
N ASN A 21 -10.21 -3.45 -0.34
CA ASN A 21 -10.49 -3.00 -1.71
C ASN A 21 -10.25 -4.10 -2.76
N PRO A 22 -10.88 -5.28 -2.64
CA PRO A 22 -10.62 -6.41 -3.54
C PRO A 22 -10.94 -6.07 -5.00
N SER A 23 -12.00 -5.31 -5.26
CA SER A 23 -12.38 -4.88 -6.62
C SER A 23 -11.33 -3.97 -7.26
N GLU A 24 -10.64 -3.13 -6.48
CA GLU A 24 -9.58 -2.28 -7.00
C GLU A 24 -8.31 -3.10 -7.26
N VAL A 25 -8.06 -4.12 -6.43
CA VAL A 25 -6.95 -5.07 -6.64
C VAL A 25 -7.13 -5.79 -7.97
N GLU A 26 -8.33 -6.30 -8.25
CA GLU A 26 -8.64 -6.92 -9.54
C GLU A 26 -8.46 -5.94 -10.70
N LYS A 27 -8.99 -4.72 -10.58
CA LYS A 27 -8.80 -3.68 -11.61
C LYS A 27 -7.32 -3.35 -11.86
N TYR A 28 -6.50 -3.30 -10.81
CA TYR A 28 -5.06 -3.07 -10.92
C TYR A 28 -4.39 -4.22 -11.67
N LYS A 29 -4.72 -5.48 -11.31
CA LYS A 29 -4.22 -6.68 -11.98
C LYS A 29 -4.69 -6.76 -13.44
N SER A 30 -5.88 -6.25 -13.76
CA SER A 30 -6.40 -6.11 -15.12
C SER A 30 -5.76 -4.95 -15.92
N GLY A 31 -4.73 -4.29 -15.38
CA GLY A 31 -3.94 -3.28 -16.09
C GLY A 31 -4.23 -1.83 -15.69
N LYS A 32 -5.15 -1.56 -14.74
CA LYS A 32 -5.36 -0.20 -14.21
C LYS A 32 -4.28 0.18 -13.19
N LYS A 33 -3.04 0.31 -13.64
CA LYS A 33 -1.86 0.63 -12.81
C LYS A 33 -1.98 1.96 -12.05
N ASN A 34 -2.84 2.88 -12.52
CA ASN A 34 -3.15 4.16 -11.83
C ASN A 34 -3.75 3.96 -10.43
N LEU A 35 -4.30 2.78 -10.11
CA LEU A 35 -4.84 2.48 -8.77
C LEU A 35 -3.74 2.37 -7.70
N LEU A 36 -2.47 2.28 -8.09
CA LEU A 36 -1.36 2.28 -7.14
C LEU A 36 -1.35 3.53 -6.25
N GLY A 37 -1.57 4.71 -6.84
CA GLY A 37 -1.65 5.96 -6.09
C GLY A 37 -2.84 6.01 -5.14
N PHE A 38 -3.96 5.37 -5.50
CA PHE A 38 -5.13 5.23 -4.63
C PHE A 38 -4.81 4.39 -3.38
N PHE A 39 -4.15 3.26 -3.56
CA PHE A 39 -3.76 2.38 -2.44
C PHE A 39 -2.74 3.06 -1.51
N VAL A 40 -1.73 3.72 -2.07
CA VAL A 40 -0.75 4.49 -1.29
C VAL A 40 -1.45 5.60 -0.49
N GLY A 41 -2.40 6.32 -1.10
CA GLY A 41 -3.19 7.34 -0.41
C GLY A 41 -4.03 6.78 0.75
N GLN A 42 -4.68 5.63 0.55
CA GLN A 42 -5.41 4.97 1.64
C GLN A 42 -4.48 4.52 2.78
N ALA A 43 -3.35 3.89 2.46
CA ALA A 43 -2.38 3.48 3.47
C ALA A 43 -1.80 4.67 4.24
N MET A 44 -1.50 5.78 3.56
CA MET A 44 -1.04 7.00 4.23
C MET A 44 -2.09 7.59 5.17
N ARG A 45 -3.37 7.51 4.81
CA ARG A 45 -4.47 7.95 5.68
C ARG A 45 -4.57 7.09 6.94
N ASP A 46 -4.50 5.76 6.79
CA ASP A 46 -4.54 4.82 7.91
C ASP A 46 -3.33 4.98 8.85
N LEU A 47 -2.16 5.27 8.29
CA LEU A 47 -0.96 5.57 9.04
C LEU A 47 -0.94 6.99 9.62
N LYS A 48 -2.01 7.79 9.41
CA LYS A 48 -2.09 9.22 9.81
C LYS A 48 -0.86 10.03 9.36
N GLY A 49 -0.39 9.79 8.13
CA GLY A 49 0.78 10.44 7.57
C GLY A 49 2.13 9.97 8.11
N LYS A 50 2.17 8.94 8.98
CA LYS A 50 3.41 8.38 9.54
C LYS A 50 4.09 7.35 8.63
N GLY A 51 3.56 7.10 7.44
CA GLY A 51 4.12 6.16 6.46
C GLY A 51 5.03 6.83 5.44
N ASN A 52 6.00 6.08 4.91
CA ASN A 52 6.82 6.54 3.79
C ASN A 52 6.15 6.13 2.46
N PRO A 53 5.83 7.08 1.57
CA PRO A 53 5.12 6.78 0.32
C PRO A 53 5.96 5.94 -0.64
N GLY A 54 7.29 6.11 -0.65
CA GLY A 54 8.20 5.29 -1.46
C GLY A 54 8.20 3.83 -1.01
N VAL A 55 8.19 3.59 0.31
CA VAL A 55 8.12 2.24 0.88
C VAL A 55 6.76 1.60 0.59
N LEU A 56 5.66 2.32 0.84
CA LEU A 56 4.31 1.85 0.56
C LEU A 56 4.13 1.48 -0.91
N ASN A 57 4.62 2.33 -1.82
CA ASN A 57 4.54 2.08 -3.25
C ASN A 57 5.26 0.77 -3.66
N GLY A 58 6.44 0.53 -3.09
CA GLY A 58 7.18 -0.72 -3.29
C GLY A 58 6.46 -1.94 -2.71
N LEU A 59 5.88 -1.82 -1.51
CA LEU A 59 5.11 -2.89 -0.87
C LEU A 59 3.85 -3.25 -1.68
N PHE A 60 3.11 -2.25 -2.17
CA PHE A 60 1.93 -2.48 -3.00
C PHE A 60 2.30 -3.17 -4.31
N LYS A 61 3.34 -2.71 -5.02
CA LYS A 61 3.84 -3.37 -6.24
C LYS A 61 4.21 -4.83 -5.97
N LYS A 62 4.99 -5.07 -4.91
CA LYS A 62 5.39 -6.42 -4.48
C LYS A 62 4.20 -7.34 -4.20
N LYS A 63 3.17 -6.85 -3.49
CA LYS A 63 1.96 -7.62 -3.18
C LYS A 63 1.04 -7.82 -4.38
N LEU A 64 1.02 -6.87 -5.31
CA LEU A 64 0.19 -6.91 -6.51
C LEU A 64 0.87 -7.65 -7.69
N GLY A 65 2.15 -8.00 -7.56
CA GLY A 65 2.93 -8.77 -8.54
C GLY A 65 3.52 -7.94 -9.68
N ASP A 66 3.89 -6.68 -9.40
CA ASP A 66 4.57 -5.75 -10.32
C ASP A 66 6.07 -5.63 -10.01
#